data_AF-I0FEV5-F1
#
_entry.id   AF-I0FEV5-F1
#
_cell.length_a   1.000
_cell.length_b   1.000
_cell.length_c   1.000
_cell.angle_alpha   90.00
_cell.angle_beta   90.00
_cell.angle_gamma   90.00
#
_symmetry.space_group_name_H-M   'P 1'
#
loop_
_entity.id
_entity.type
_entity.pdbx_description
1 polymer ?
#
loop_
_entity_poly.entity_id
_entity_poly.type
_entity_poly.pdbx_seq_one_letter_code
_entity_poly.pdbx_strand_id
1 'polypeptide(L)'
;MIMVMMVVMVMGCNSGGVAEGEGESSQSKFLKSIIGLRNEFLNVFTSFGDMVGGILGFNAVKSDDKRSKVGEHFKTIGDGLKSTKDKLDVLAKDITSIPYTDTTAVESIIKGTSEVISKLIVSLIKLSEVTKEDASIGNAGADGSAAAVSANVTDVNTVIEEVRSII
;
A
#
# COMPACT_ATOMS: atom_id res chain seq x y z
N MET A 1 -76.02 -2.82 35.43
CA MET A 1 -75.26 -3.87 34.71
C MET A 1 -74.58 -3.19 33.54
N ILE A 2 -73.28 -2.93 33.66
CA ILE A 2 -72.17 -3.77 33.18
C ILE A 2 -71.62 -3.09 31.90
N MET A 3 -70.34 -2.71 32.00
CA MET A 3 -69.26 -2.70 30.99
C MET A 3 -69.72 -2.68 29.52
N VAL A 4 -69.18 -1.82 28.66
CA VAL A 4 -67.91 -2.14 28.00
C VAL A 4 -67.06 -0.88 27.75
N MET A 5 -65.87 -0.92 28.35
CA MET A 5 -64.58 -0.43 27.85
C MET A 5 -64.56 0.10 26.41
N MET A 6 -64.67 1.43 26.26
CA MET A 6 -64.05 2.13 25.13
C MET A 6 -62.56 2.28 25.44
N VAL A 7 -61.81 1.18 25.33
CA VAL A 7 -60.34 1.25 25.30
C VAL A 7 -59.96 1.88 23.97
N VAL A 8 -59.34 3.03 24.10
CA VAL A 8 -58.62 3.76 23.08
C VAL A 8 -57.66 2.81 22.35
N MET A 9 -58.06 2.33 21.16
CA MET A 9 -57.12 1.76 20.21
C MET A 9 -56.34 2.94 19.60
N VAL A 10 -55.28 3.35 20.30
CA VAL A 10 -54.17 4.05 19.67
C VAL A 10 -53.62 3.08 18.63
N MET A 11 -53.96 3.31 17.36
CA MET A 11 -53.25 2.76 16.21
C MET A 11 -51.87 3.40 16.18
N GLY A 12 -51.03 3.00 17.13
CA GLY A 12 -49.59 3.22 17.07
C GLY A 12 -49.05 2.33 15.98
N CYS A 13 -48.18 2.89 15.14
CA CYS A 13 -47.31 2.18 14.21
C CYS A 13 -46.31 1.28 14.96
N ASN A 14 -46.80 0.28 15.69
CA ASN A 14 -45.98 -0.79 16.23
C ASN A 14 -46.48 -2.12 15.64
N SER A 15 -46.10 -2.37 14.39
CA SER A 15 -46.08 -3.73 13.85
C SER A 15 -44.78 -4.39 14.33
N GLY A 16 -44.75 -4.72 15.61
CA GLY A 16 -43.88 -5.78 16.11
C GLY A 16 -44.60 -7.11 15.85
N GLY A 17 -44.10 -7.92 14.92
CA GLY A 17 -44.73 -9.21 14.65
C GLY A 17 -44.23 -10.00 13.44
N VAL A 18 -42.92 -10.22 13.32
CA VAL A 18 -42.32 -11.45 12.72
C VAL A 18 -40.99 -11.66 13.48
N ALA A 19 -40.97 -12.46 14.55
CA ALA A 19 -40.71 -13.91 14.55
C ALA A 19 -39.31 -14.27 13.99
N GLU A 20 -38.41 -14.60 14.91
CA GLU A 20 -37.32 -15.58 14.79
C GLU A 20 -36.40 -15.48 13.56
N GLY A 21 -35.28 -14.81 13.78
CA GLY A 21 -34.16 -14.70 12.86
C GLY A 21 -33.91 -13.24 12.51
N GLU A 22 -33.29 -12.48 13.41
CA GLU A 22 -32.74 -11.15 13.11
C GLU A 22 -31.56 -11.30 12.13
N GLY A 23 -31.88 -11.72 10.91
CA GLY A 23 -30.98 -11.59 9.78
C GLY A 23 -30.92 -10.11 9.44
N GLU A 24 -29.77 -9.49 9.68
CA GLU A 24 -29.45 -8.18 9.15
C GLU A 24 -29.95 -8.04 7.70
N SER A 25 -30.67 -6.95 7.40
CA SER A 25 -31.15 -6.69 6.04
C SER A 25 -29.98 -6.64 5.06
N SER A 26 -30.22 -6.95 3.79
CA SER A 26 -29.19 -6.86 2.75
C SER A 26 -28.53 -5.47 2.71
N GLN A 27 -29.33 -4.42 2.96
CA GLN A 27 -28.86 -3.04 3.07
C GLN A 27 -27.93 -2.82 4.29
N SER A 28 -28.29 -3.33 5.48
CA SER A 28 -27.44 -3.14 6.66
C SER A 28 -26.12 -3.91 6.55
N LYS A 29 -26.13 -5.12 5.96
CA LYS A 29 -24.92 -5.89 5.64
C LYS A 29 -24.01 -5.14 4.66
N PHE A 30 -24.58 -4.63 3.57
CA PHE A 30 -23.83 -3.86 2.57
C PHE A 30 -23.18 -2.61 3.17
N LEU A 31 -23.92 -1.82 3.95
CA LEU A 31 -23.39 -0.62 4.59
C LEU A 31 -22.25 -0.95 5.57
N LYS A 32 -22.37 -2.04 6.32
CA LYS A 32 -21.29 -2.52 7.20
C LYS A 32 -20.03 -2.91 6.42
N SER A 33 -20.17 -3.61 5.29
CA SER A 33 -19.04 -3.94 4.41
C SER A 33 -18.35 -2.69 3.88
N ILE A 34 -19.10 -1.66 3.46
CA ILE A 34 -18.54 -0.40 2.97
C ILE A 34 -17.81 0.38 4.08
N ILE A 35 -18.35 0.39 5.30
CA ILE A 35 -17.68 1.02 6.46
C ILE A 35 -16.38 0.29 6.80
N GLY A 36 -16.37 -1.05 6.72
CA GLY A 36 -15.16 -1.84 6.81
C GLY A 36 -14.14 -1.34 5.81
N LEU A 37 -14.42 -1.50 4.52
CA LEU A 37 -13.52 -1.15 3.41
C LEU A 37 -12.91 0.24 3.45
N ARG A 38 -13.66 1.22 3.96
CA ARG A 38 -13.12 2.57 4.20
C ARG A 38 -11.87 2.51 5.07
N ASN A 39 -11.87 1.71 6.13
CA ASN A 39 -10.74 1.55 7.03
C ASN A 39 -9.56 0.85 6.33
N GLU A 40 -9.79 -0.21 5.57
CA GLU A 40 -8.71 -0.86 4.80
C GLU A 40 -8.13 0.07 3.74
N PHE A 41 -8.96 0.83 3.04
CA PHE A 41 -8.50 1.85 2.10
C PHE A 41 -7.65 2.93 2.79
N LEU A 42 -8.11 3.45 3.94
CA LEU A 42 -7.35 4.42 4.73
C LEU A 42 -6.02 3.83 5.23
N ASN A 43 -5.97 2.54 5.54
CA ASN A 43 -4.74 1.85 5.94
C ASN A 43 -3.74 1.77 4.77
N VAL A 44 -4.21 1.47 3.55
CA VAL A 44 -3.37 1.54 2.33
C VAL A 44 -2.82 2.95 2.14
N PHE A 45 -3.69 3.97 2.18
CA PHE A 45 -3.29 5.37 1.94
C PHE A 45 -2.33 5.89 3.01
N THR A 46 -2.58 5.60 4.28
CA THR A 46 -1.68 5.98 5.38
C THR A 46 -0.32 5.30 5.21
N SER A 47 -0.30 3.99 4.92
CA SER A 47 0.96 3.26 4.70
C SER A 47 1.77 3.83 3.54
N PHE A 48 1.11 4.16 2.43
CA PHE A 48 1.77 4.81 1.30
C PHE A 48 2.27 6.20 1.68
N GLY A 49 1.46 6.99 2.38
CA GLY A 49 1.83 8.31 2.87
C GLY A 49 3.05 8.30 3.79
N ASP A 50 3.10 7.36 4.75
CA ASP A 50 4.22 7.17 5.66
C ASP A 50 5.50 6.77 4.89
N MET A 51 5.38 5.91 3.89
CA MET A 51 6.49 5.59 2.99
C MET A 51 6.98 6.84 2.25
N VAL A 52 6.09 7.60 1.61
CA VAL A 52 6.50 8.81 0.86
C VAL A 52 7.11 9.86 1.78
N GLY A 53 6.46 10.14 2.92
CA GLY A 53 6.88 11.19 3.85
C GLY A 53 8.13 10.85 4.67
N GLY A 54 8.32 9.56 5.00
CA GLY A 54 9.45 9.11 5.82
C GLY A 54 10.64 8.59 5.02
N ILE A 55 10.39 7.96 3.86
CA ILE A 55 11.42 7.19 3.14
C ILE A 55 11.94 7.95 1.91
N LEU A 56 11.09 8.59 1.10
CA LEU A 56 11.51 9.27 -0.14
C LEU A 56 12.12 10.68 0.08
N GLY A 57 12.60 10.99 1.29
CA GLY A 57 13.14 12.30 1.61
C GLY A 57 14.47 12.61 0.92
N PHE A 58 14.62 13.84 0.42
CA PHE A 58 15.84 14.36 -0.23
C PHE A 58 17.11 14.35 0.65
N ASN A 59 16.98 14.07 1.95
CA ASN A 59 18.11 14.00 2.89
C ASN A 59 18.53 12.57 3.25
N ALA A 60 17.94 11.54 2.62
CA ALA A 60 18.19 10.15 2.97
C ALA A 60 19.61 9.66 2.61
N VAL A 61 20.21 10.30 1.60
CA VAL A 61 21.59 10.07 1.16
C VAL A 61 22.26 11.42 0.93
N LYS A 62 23.46 11.60 1.48
CA LYS A 62 24.29 12.79 1.34
C LYS A 62 25.47 12.53 0.41
N SER A 63 26.10 13.59 -0.07
CA SER A 63 27.26 13.47 -0.97
C SER A 63 28.50 12.86 -0.31
N ASP A 64 28.63 12.97 1.02
CA ASP A 64 29.72 12.40 1.82
C ASP A 64 29.42 10.98 2.33
N ASP A 65 28.24 10.44 2.04
CA ASP A 65 27.88 9.06 2.38
C ASP A 65 28.63 8.05 1.50
N LYS A 66 28.54 6.78 1.91
CA LYS A 66 29.03 5.63 1.14
C LYS A 66 28.03 5.19 0.08
N ARG A 67 28.51 4.55 -0.99
CA ARG A 67 27.64 3.95 -2.02
C ARG A 67 26.70 2.90 -1.42
N SER A 68 27.14 2.17 -0.40
CA SER A 68 26.30 1.27 0.40
C SER A 68 25.07 1.96 1.00
N LYS A 69 25.17 3.25 1.36
CA LYS A 69 24.02 4.02 1.88
C LYS A 69 22.94 4.23 0.83
N VAL A 70 23.33 4.37 -0.44
CA VAL A 70 22.40 4.39 -1.58
C VAL A 70 21.64 3.07 -1.66
N GLY A 71 22.33 1.94 -1.48
CA GLY A 71 21.70 0.61 -1.48
C GLY A 71 20.74 0.39 -0.33
N GLU A 72 21.11 0.82 0.87
CA GLU A 72 20.21 0.83 2.03
C GLU A 72 18.95 1.65 1.76
N HIS A 73 19.11 2.82 1.12
CA HIS A 73 17.99 3.68 0.77
C HIS A 73 17.06 3.01 -0.24
N PHE A 74 17.58 2.43 -1.33
CA PHE A 74 16.76 1.68 -2.30
C PHE A 74 16.00 0.51 -1.65
N LYS A 75 16.68 -0.25 -0.78
CA LYS A 75 16.05 -1.32 -0.01
C LYS A 75 14.91 -0.80 0.86
N THR A 76 15.12 0.32 1.55
CA THR A 76 14.12 0.93 2.43
C THR A 76 12.88 1.37 1.65
N ILE A 77 13.06 1.96 0.45
CA ILE A 77 11.94 2.29 -0.46
C ILE A 77 11.20 1.01 -0.86
N GLY A 78 11.94 -0.04 -1.25
CA GLY A 78 11.38 -1.34 -1.62
C GLY A 78 10.53 -1.95 -0.50
N ASP A 79 11.01 -1.90 0.74
CA ASP A 79 10.30 -2.41 1.92
C ASP A 79 8.99 -1.62 2.20
N GLY A 80 9.02 -0.30 2.05
CA GLY A 80 7.83 0.55 2.18
C GLY A 80 6.78 0.30 1.08
N LEU A 81 7.24 0.12 -0.17
CA LEU A 81 6.38 -0.26 -1.29
C LEU A 81 5.77 -1.66 -1.08
N LYS A 82 6.56 -2.61 -0.56
CA LYS A 82 6.07 -3.95 -0.21
C LYS A 82 4.97 -3.88 0.84
N SER A 83 5.16 -3.10 1.90
CA SER A 83 4.14 -2.88 2.94
C SER A 83 2.84 -2.30 2.37
N THR A 84 2.93 -1.39 1.39
CA THR A 84 1.77 -0.83 0.69
C THR A 84 1.08 -1.89 -0.17
N LYS A 85 1.86 -2.67 -0.93
CA LYS A 85 1.34 -3.75 -1.78
C LYS A 85 0.62 -4.83 -0.96
N ASP A 86 1.19 -5.26 0.15
CA ASP A 86 0.58 -6.27 1.02
C ASP A 86 -0.79 -5.81 1.52
N LYS A 87 -0.96 -4.50 1.83
CA LYS A 87 -2.25 -3.92 2.20
C LYS A 87 -3.22 -3.80 1.01
N LEU A 88 -2.73 -3.50 -0.19
CA LEU A 88 -3.56 -3.52 -1.40
C LEU A 88 -4.07 -4.93 -1.70
N ASP A 89 -3.25 -5.97 -1.50
CA ASP A 89 -3.67 -7.36 -1.68
C ASP A 89 -4.74 -7.79 -0.66
N VAL A 90 -4.73 -7.22 0.55
CA VAL A 90 -5.83 -7.37 1.53
C VAL A 90 -7.08 -6.65 1.04
N LEU A 91 -6.97 -5.37 0.64
CA LEU A 91 -8.09 -4.58 0.11
C LEU A 91 -8.75 -5.26 -1.11
N ALA A 92 -7.94 -5.89 -1.98
CA ALA A 92 -8.42 -6.66 -3.13
C ALA A 92 -9.30 -7.84 -2.73
N LYS A 93 -8.98 -8.52 -1.62
CA LYS A 93 -9.79 -9.62 -1.12
C LYS A 93 -11.07 -9.10 -0.49
N ASP A 94 -10.97 -8.06 0.32
CA ASP A 94 -12.11 -7.51 1.04
C ASP A 94 -13.14 -6.91 0.08
N ILE A 95 -12.72 -6.24 -1.00
CA ILE A 95 -13.64 -5.70 -2.01
C ILE A 95 -14.39 -6.80 -2.75
N THR A 96 -13.75 -7.95 -3.01
CA THR A 96 -14.43 -9.10 -3.65
C THR A 96 -15.45 -9.78 -2.74
N SER A 97 -15.41 -9.50 -1.44
CA SER A 97 -16.35 -10.06 -0.45
C SER A 97 -17.61 -9.23 -0.23
N ILE A 98 -17.72 -8.04 -0.85
CA ILE A 98 -18.90 -7.18 -0.70
C ILE A 98 -20.12 -7.84 -1.34
N PRO A 99 -21.23 -8.01 -0.60
CA PRO A 99 -22.44 -8.57 -1.17
C PRO A 99 -23.20 -7.50 -1.98
N TYR A 100 -23.97 -7.95 -2.99
CA TYR A 100 -24.93 -7.12 -3.73
C TYR A 100 -24.31 -5.95 -4.54
N THR A 101 -23.04 -6.05 -4.93
CA THR A 101 -22.36 -5.03 -5.77
C THR A 101 -21.36 -5.70 -6.71
N ASP A 102 -21.25 -5.17 -7.93
CA ASP A 102 -20.17 -5.52 -8.86
C ASP A 102 -18.92 -4.70 -8.51
N THR A 103 -17.84 -5.40 -8.16
CA THR A 103 -16.57 -4.80 -7.75
C THR A 103 -15.45 -4.97 -8.78
N THR A 104 -15.77 -5.52 -9.96
CA THR A 104 -14.80 -5.87 -11.01
C THR A 104 -13.90 -4.70 -11.41
N ALA A 105 -14.48 -3.51 -11.58
CA ALA A 105 -13.73 -2.32 -11.94
C ALA A 105 -12.73 -1.91 -10.84
N VAL A 106 -13.13 -1.99 -9.57
CA VAL A 106 -12.25 -1.63 -8.44
C VAL A 106 -11.16 -2.68 -8.24
N GLU A 107 -11.50 -3.96 -8.36
CA GLU A 107 -10.55 -5.06 -8.31
C GLU A 107 -9.47 -4.91 -9.42
N SER A 108 -9.88 -4.54 -10.63
CA SER A 108 -8.96 -4.29 -11.75
C SER A 108 -7.99 -3.13 -11.45
N ILE A 109 -8.48 -2.04 -10.86
CA ILE A 109 -7.63 -0.90 -10.46
C ILE A 109 -6.63 -1.31 -9.38
N ILE A 110 -7.07 -2.06 -8.37
CA ILE A 110 -6.20 -2.53 -7.29
C ILE A 110 -5.11 -3.45 -7.86
N LYS A 111 -5.48 -4.41 -8.73
CA LYS A 111 -4.53 -5.31 -9.39
C LYS A 111 -3.51 -4.55 -10.23
N GLY A 112 -3.95 -3.61 -11.09
CA GLY A 112 -3.05 -2.80 -11.89
C GLY A 112 -2.09 -1.97 -11.04
N THR A 113 -2.57 -1.42 -9.91
CA THR A 113 -1.71 -0.70 -8.95
C THR A 113 -0.68 -1.64 -8.31
N SER A 114 -1.10 -2.82 -7.85
CA SER A 114 -0.20 -3.83 -7.26
C SER A 114 0.88 -4.30 -8.25
N GLU A 115 0.54 -4.43 -9.53
CA GLU A 115 1.50 -4.78 -10.59
C GLU A 115 2.57 -3.70 -10.80
N VAL A 116 2.17 -2.42 -10.81
CA VAL A 116 3.12 -1.29 -10.88
C VAL A 116 4.05 -1.30 -9.68
N ILE A 117 3.50 -1.45 -8.47
CA ILE A 117 4.31 -1.50 -7.24
C ILE A 117 5.28 -2.70 -7.27
N SER A 118 4.83 -3.87 -7.74
CA SER A 118 5.69 -5.04 -7.91
C SER A 118 6.89 -4.77 -8.84
N LYS A 119 6.68 -4.09 -9.97
CA LYS A 119 7.77 -3.72 -10.89
C LYS A 119 8.76 -2.77 -10.24
N LEU A 120 8.27 -1.76 -9.52
CA LEU A 120 9.12 -0.82 -8.76
C LEU A 120 9.97 -1.54 -7.71
N ILE A 121 9.39 -2.46 -6.95
CA ILE A 121 10.10 -3.27 -5.95
C ILE A 121 11.23 -4.07 -6.61
N VAL A 122 10.97 -4.71 -7.76
CA VAL A 122 11.99 -5.49 -8.49
C VAL A 122 13.17 -4.61 -8.89
N SER A 123 12.92 -3.42 -9.45
CA SER A 123 13.99 -2.50 -9.84
C SER A 123 14.78 -1.98 -8.62
N LEU A 124 14.11 -1.66 -7.52
CA LEU A 124 14.77 -1.22 -6.28
C LEU A 124 15.64 -2.31 -5.65
N ILE A 125 15.20 -3.58 -5.70
CA ILE A 125 16.01 -4.72 -5.22
C ILE A 125 17.31 -4.79 -6.02
N LYS A 126 17.22 -4.81 -7.35
CA LYS A 126 18.40 -4.88 -8.23
C LYS A 126 19.35 -3.69 -8.03
N LEU A 127 18.80 -2.48 -7.89
CA LEU A 127 19.59 -1.29 -7.56
C LEU A 127 20.32 -1.45 -6.23
N SER A 128 19.63 -1.90 -5.17
CA SER A 128 20.24 -2.16 -3.87
C SER A 128 21.32 -3.24 -3.92
N GLU A 129 21.21 -4.18 -4.87
CA GLU A 129 22.17 -5.27 -5.01
C GLU A 129 23.52 -4.84 -5.59
N VAL A 130 23.53 -3.81 -6.43
CA VAL A 130 24.73 -3.28 -7.08
C VAL A 130 25.35 -2.08 -6.35
N THR A 131 24.60 -1.41 -5.47
CA THR A 131 25.09 -0.31 -4.64
C THR A 131 25.48 -0.78 -3.23
N LYS A 132 26.39 -1.75 -3.14
CA LYS A 132 26.86 -2.35 -1.86
C LYS A 132 28.25 -1.89 -1.42
N GLU A 133 28.95 -1.18 -2.30
CA GLU A 133 30.36 -0.84 -2.09
C GLU A 133 30.55 0.17 -0.94
N ASP A 134 31.60 -0.02 -0.13
CA ASP A 134 31.96 0.88 0.99
C ASP A 134 32.82 2.08 0.54
N ALA A 135 32.82 2.37 -0.76
CA ALA A 135 33.45 3.55 -1.32
C ALA A 135 32.56 4.78 -1.08
N SER A 136 33.17 5.93 -0.82
CA SER A 136 32.44 7.19 -0.72
C SER A 136 31.79 7.55 -2.06
N ILE A 137 30.60 8.15 -1.98
CA ILE A 137 29.99 8.84 -3.12
C ILE A 137 30.95 9.98 -3.49
N GLY A 138 31.31 10.07 -4.77
CA GLY A 138 32.30 11.05 -5.22
C GLY A 138 33.75 10.73 -4.82
N ASN A 139 34.09 9.48 -4.49
CA ASN A 139 35.49 9.09 -4.28
C ASN A 139 36.38 9.51 -5.47
N ALA A 140 37.25 10.49 -5.25
CA ALA A 140 38.15 11.05 -6.26
C ALA A 140 39.54 10.39 -6.25
N GLY A 141 39.74 9.33 -5.46
CA GLY A 141 41.07 8.73 -5.26
C GLY A 141 41.94 9.65 -4.41
N ALA A 142 41.61 9.78 -3.13
CA ALA A 142 42.47 10.48 -2.18
C ALA A 142 43.67 9.59 -1.84
N ASP A 143 44.66 9.63 -2.73
CA ASP A 143 46.10 9.40 -2.51
C ASP A 143 46.72 9.39 -3.90
N GLY A 144 47.54 10.39 -4.24
CA GLY A 144 48.15 10.60 -5.57
C GLY A 144 49.06 9.48 -6.09
N SER A 145 49.02 8.30 -5.47
CA SER A 145 49.72 7.07 -5.80
C SER A 145 48.79 5.87 -6.04
N ALA A 146 47.49 5.97 -5.77
CA ALA A 146 46.53 4.90 -6.07
C ALA A 146 46.13 4.95 -7.54
N ALA A 147 46.28 3.83 -8.26
CA ALA A 147 45.86 3.75 -9.65
C ALA A 147 44.36 4.02 -9.77
N ALA A 148 43.96 4.77 -10.80
CA ALA A 148 42.56 4.96 -11.12
C ALA A 148 41.90 3.59 -11.36
N VAL A 149 40.84 3.31 -10.61
CA VAL A 149 40.07 2.08 -10.76
C VAL A 149 38.88 2.39 -11.65
N SER A 150 38.71 1.62 -12.74
CA SER A 150 37.52 1.70 -13.57
C SER A 150 36.29 1.28 -12.78
N ALA A 151 35.17 1.98 -12.97
CA ALA A 151 33.89 1.53 -12.43
C ALA A 151 33.53 0.13 -12.97
N ASN A 152 32.83 -0.65 -12.16
CA ASN A 152 32.28 -1.92 -12.61
C ASN A 152 31.18 -1.68 -13.67
N VAL A 153 31.46 -2.06 -14.91
CA VAL A 153 30.57 -1.85 -16.06
C VAL A 153 29.21 -2.51 -15.85
N THR A 154 29.18 -3.69 -15.24
CA THR A 154 27.94 -4.42 -14.96
C THR A 154 27.05 -3.67 -13.96
N ASP A 155 27.65 -3.14 -12.89
CA ASP A 155 26.92 -2.39 -11.87
C ASP A 155 26.38 -1.09 -12.46
N VAL A 156 27.20 -0.37 -13.24
CA VAL A 156 26.80 0.87 -13.92
C VAL A 156 25.65 0.62 -14.89
N ASN A 157 25.72 -0.42 -15.71
CA ASN A 157 24.65 -0.75 -16.65
C ASN A 157 23.35 -1.11 -15.90
N THR A 158 23.45 -1.87 -14.81
CA THR A 158 22.28 -2.21 -13.96
C THR A 158 21.62 -0.95 -13.42
N VAL A 159 22.41 0.03 -12.94
CA VAL A 159 21.87 1.32 -12.46
C VAL A 159 21.13 2.05 -13.59
N ILE A 160 21.70 2.12 -14.79
CA ILE A 160 21.08 2.80 -15.93
C ILE A 160 19.76 2.13 -16.34
N GLU A 161 19.77 0.81 -16.45
CA GLU A 161 18.62 0.02 -16.88
C GLU A 161 17.47 0.09 -15.87
N GLU A 162 17.76 -0.07 -14.58
CA GLU A 162 16.72 -0.11 -13.56
C GLU A 162 16.19 1.28 -13.22
N VAL A 163 17.01 2.34 -13.29
CA VAL A 163 16.49 3.72 -13.24
C VAL A 163 15.58 4.00 -14.44
N ARG A 164 15.94 3.51 -15.64
CA ARG A 164 15.08 3.62 -16.82
C ARG A 164 13.76 2.83 -16.65
N SER A 165 13.78 1.68 -15.98
CA SER A 165 12.58 0.89 -15.69
C SER A 165 11.62 1.60 -14.73
N ILE A 166 12.15 2.45 -13.85
CA ILE A 166 11.36 3.22 -12.87
C ILE A 166 10.67 4.44 -13.50
N ILE A 167 11.29 5.09 -14.50
CA ILE A 167 10.80 6.33 -15.15
C ILE A 167 9.98 6.06 -16.42
#